data_AF-A0A0M0JKP5-F1
#
_entry.id   AF-A0A0M0JKP5-F1
#
_cell.length_a   1.000
_cell.length_b   1.000
_cell.length_c   1.000
_cell.angle_alpha   90.00
_cell.angle_beta   90.00
_cell.angle_gamma   90.00
#
_symmetry.space_group_name_H-M   'P 1'
#
loop_
_entity.id
_entity.type
_entity.pdbx_description
1 polymer ?
#
loop_
_entity_poly.entity_id
_entity_poly.type
_entity_poly.pdbx_seq_one_letter_code
_entity_poly.pdbx_strand_id
1 'polypeptide(L)'
;MIAMGENLGAEMVTRSFYHMMAYADINVKRTVPLGLALLAVSNPMNVGVIDALSKMSHDPDGEVATASITSLGLVAGGTNNSRVATSLRSLATYYSKEPGLLFAVRLAQGLTHAGKGLVTFSPYHPDRTVCHPVVLAGIVSLMHILLDFDSLVLGKHHYLLFVLACTIRPRMLVTLDEDLKPLPVSVRVGVAVDTVGQAGRPKTITGFQTHTTPVLLAAGERAELATDDALDEGKKTKKPGGKDDPISPSQIGRITKPLSHW
;
A
#
# COMPACT_ATOMS: atom_id res chain seq x y z
N MET A 1 -8.30 13.73 -0.28
CA MET A 1 -6.90 13.74 0.19
C MET A 1 -6.78 14.02 1.69
N ILE A 2 -7.41 15.08 2.23
CA ILE A 2 -7.34 15.39 3.67
C ILE A 2 -7.78 14.19 4.54
N ALA A 3 -8.89 13.54 4.16
CA ALA A 3 -9.41 12.36 4.86
C ALA A 3 -8.55 11.08 4.73
N MET A 4 -7.46 11.07 3.95
CA MET A 4 -6.59 9.89 3.85
C MET A 4 -5.72 9.70 5.10
N GLY A 5 -5.49 10.75 5.88
CA GLY A 5 -4.60 10.69 7.05
C GLY A 5 -5.26 10.06 8.27
N GLU A 6 -6.59 9.98 8.29
CA GLU A 6 -7.35 9.56 9.47
C GLU A 6 -8.33 8.45 9.09
N ASN A 7 -8.31 7.35 9.86
CA ASN A 7 -9.20 6.21 9.61
C ASN A 7 -10.69 6.62 9.75
N LEU A 8 -11.02 7.47 10.74
CA LEU A 8 -12.38 7.95 10.95
C LEU A 8 -12.86 8.84 9.79
N GLY A 9 -12.00 9.77 9.35
CA GLY A 9 -12.28 10.64 8.21
C GLY A 9 -12.51 9.84 6.92
N ALA A 10 -11.71 8.79 6.69
CA ALA A 10 -11.88 7.91 5.54
C ALA A 10 -13.26 7.23 5.55
N GLU A 11 -13.71 6.67 6.68
CA GLU A 11 -15.04 6.06 6.80
C GLU A 11 -16.17 7.07 6.56
N MET A 12 -16.06 8.29 7.10
CA MET A 12 -17.06 9.35 6.88
C MET A 12 -17.17 9.72 5.41
N VAL A 13 -16.04 9.91 4.73
CA VAL A 13 -16.02 10.29 3.30
C VAL A 13 -16.53 9.15 2.41
N THR A 14 -16.29 7.88 2.74
CA THR A 14 -16.87 6.76 1.97
C THR A 14 -18.40 6.81 1.94
N ARG A 15 -19.06 7.21 3.03
CA ARG A 15 -20.52 7.39 3.03
C ARG A 15 -20.96 8.54 2.13
N SER A 16 -20.23 9.65 2.16
CA SER A 16 -20.51 10.78 1.26
C SER A 16 -20.37 10.40 -0.21
N PHE A 17 -19.38 9.56 -0.56
CA PHE A 17 -19.23 9.02 -1.91
C PHE A 17 -20.41 8.14 -2.34
N TYR A 18 -20.99 7.33 -1.43
CA TYR A 18 -22.20 6.57 -1.75
C TYR A 18 -23.41 7.46 -2.04
N HIS A 19 -23.57 8.57 -1.29
CA HIS A 19 -24.60 9.55 -1.59
C HIS A 19 -24.37 10.24 -2.94
N MET A 20 -23.13 10.62 -3.26
CA MET A 20 -22.79 11.16 -4.58
C MET A 20 -23.10 10.16 -5.70
N MET A 21 -22.83 8.87 -5.49
CA MET A 21 -23.14 7.85 -6.50
C MET A 21 -24.65 7.74 -6.80
N ALA A 22 -25.50 7.90 -5.79
CA ALA A 22 -26.95 7.81 -5.98
C ALA A 22 -27.53 9.02 -6.73
N TYR A 23 -27.03 10.23 -6.45
CA TYR A 23 -27.66 11.48 -6.87
C TYR A 23 -26.91 12.28 -7.94
N ALA A 24 -25.67 11.92 -8.28
CA ALA A 24 -24.86 12.74 -9.18
C ALA A 24 -25.01 12.36 -10.67
N ASP A 25 -24.59 13.30 -11.52
CA ASP A 25 -24.52 13.14 -12.97
C ASP A 25 -23.49 12.10 -13.40
N ILE A 26 -23.60 11.63 -14.65
CA ILE A 26 -22.74 10.57 -15.23
C ILE A 26 -21.24 10.87 -15.09
N ASN A 27 -20.83 12.13 -15.30
CA ASN A 27 -19.42 12.56 -15.21
C ASN A 27 -18.88 12.42 -13.78
N VAL A 28 -19.71 12.73 -12.79
CA VAL A 28 -19.32 12.60 -11.38
C VAL A 28 -19.27 11.13 -11.00
N LYS A 29 -20.23 10.32 -11.47
CA LYS A 29 -20.25 8.86 -11.24
C LYS A 29 -18.99 8.17 -11.76
N ARG A 30 -18.40 8.62 -12.87
CA ARG A 30 -17.11 8.12 -13.39
C ARG A 30 -15.93 8.37 -12.45
N THR A 31 -15.97 9.45 -11.67
CA THR A 31 -14.89 9.84 -10.76
C THR A 31 -14.99 9.18 -9.37
N VAL A 32 -16.20 8.80 -8.94
CA VAL A 32 -16.44 8.20 -7.61
C VAL A 32 -15.60 6.94 -7.33
N PRO A 33 -15.50 5.94 -8.25
CA PRO A 33 -14.67 4.75 -8.00
C PRO A 33 -13.20 5.09 -7.74
N LEU A 34 -12.64 6.06 -8.50
CA LEU A 34 -11.26 6.51 -8.36
C LEU A 34 -11.03 7.22 -7.01
N GLY A 35 -12.02 8.01 -6.56
CA GLY A 35 -12.00 8.64 -5.24
C GLY A 35 -12.04 7.61 -4.10
N LEU A 36 -12.85 6.55 -4.24
CA LEU A 36 -12.91 5.43 -3.30
C LEU A 36 -11.59 4.65 -3.26
N ALA A 37 -10.94 4.44 -4.41
CA ALA A 37 -9.63 3.81 -4.47
C ALA A 37 -8.56 4.62 -3.75
N LEU A 38 -8.59 5.95 -3.89
CA LEU A 38 -7.62 6.85 -3.24
C LEU A 38 -7.68 6.76 -1.70
N LEU A 39 -8.86 6.53 -1.13
CA LEU A 39 -9.01 6.35 0.33
C LEU A 39 -8.45 5.02 0.83
N ALA A 40 -8.41 3.99 -0.02
CA ALA A 40 -8.07 2.62 0.37
C ALA A 40 -6.89 2.03 -0.44
N VAL A 41 -5.90 2.85 -0.84
CA VAL A 41 -4.76 2.38 -1.63
C VAL A 41 -3.94 1.34 -0.85
N SER A 42 -3.76 0.15 -1.45
CA SER A 42 -3.05 -0.99 -0.86
C SER A 42 -3.51 -1.39 0.56
N ASN A 43 -4.75 -1.03 0.94
CA ASN A 43 -5.38 -1.47 2.18
C ASN A 43 -6.62 -2.35 1.87
N PRO A 44 -6.44 -3.66 1.67
CA PRO A 44 -7.54 -4.56 1.34
C PRO A 44 -8.46 -4.87 2.52
N MET A 45 -8.16 -4.38 3.75
CA MET A 45 -8.98 -4.65 4.93
C MET A 45 -10.32 -3.90 4.90
N ASN A 46 -10.45 -2.85 4.09
CA ASN A 46 -11.69 -2.12 3.89
C ASN A 46 -12.63 -2.87 2.95
N VAL A 47 -13.15 -4.01 3.42
CA VAL A 47 -14.03 -4.92 2.65
C VAL A 47 -15.25 -4.19 2.07
N GLY A 48 -15.78 -3.19 2.79
CA GLY A 48 -16.91 -2.39 2.32
C GLY A 48 -16.63 -1.64 1.00
N VAL A 49 -15.39 -1.16 0.80
CA VAL A 49 -15.00 -0.47 -0.44
C VAL A 49 -14.85 -1.47 -1.59
N ILE A 50 -14.28 -2.65 -1.31
CA ILE A 50 -14.15 -3.73 -2.30
C ILE A 50 -15.52 -4.18 -2.80
N ASP A 51 -16.47 -4.37 -1.89
CA ASP A 51 -17.83 -4.81 -2.24
C ASP A 51 -18.60 -3.72 -2.99
N ALA A 52 -18.38 -2.44 -2.67
CA ALA A 52 -18.93 -1.34 -3.45
C ALA A 52 -18.35 -1.31 -4.88
N LEU A 53 -17.03 -1.35 -5.02
CA LEU A 53 -16.35 -1.34 -6.32
C LEU A 53 -16.72 -2.55 -7.19
N SER A 54 -16.91 -3.73 -6.59
CA SER A 54 -17.34 -4.93 -7.31
C SER A 54 -18.80 -4.86 -7.80
N LYS A 55 -19.65 -4.07 -7.14
CA LYS A 55 -21.01 -3.77 -7.65
C LYS A 55 -20.93 -2.78 -8.81
N MET A 56 -20.09 -1.75 -8.67
CA MET A 56 -19.89 -0.71 -9.69
C MET A 56 -19.20 -1.23 -10.96
N SER A 57 -18.44 -2.33 -10.88
CA SER A 57 -17.80 -2.94 -12.05
C SER A 57 -18.77 -3.58 -13.06
N HIS A 58 -20.06 -3.68 -12.73
CA HIS A 58 -21.12 -4.19 -13.63
C HIS A 58 -22.08 -3.07 -14.08
N ASP A 59 -21.71 -1.81 -13.90
CA ASP A 59 -22.49 -0.67 -14.37
C ASP A 59 -22.61 -0.69 -15.92
N PRO A 60 -23.76 -0.31 -16.50
CA PRO A 60 -23.93 -0.21 -17.95
C PRO A 60 -22.98 0.79 -18.65
N ASP A 61 -22.48 1.82 -17.95
CA ASP A 61 -21.49 2.74 -18.52
C ASP A 61 -20.09 2.13 -18.51
N GLY A 62 -19.51 1.92 -19.70
CA GLY A 62 -18.21 1.28 -19.88
C GLY A 62 -17.04 2.04 -19.22
N GLU A 63 -17.13 3.36 -19.14
CA GLU A 63 -16.12 4.20 -18.48
C GLU A 63 -16.18 4.04 -16.94
N VAL A 64 -17.38 4.06 -16.33
CA VAL A 64 -17.56 3.76 -14.90
C VAL A 64 -17.07 2.34 -14.56
N ALA A 65 -17.39 1.36 -15.40
CA ALA A 65 -16.95 -0.02 -15.20
C ALA A 65 -15.41 -0.13 -15.24
N THR A 66 -14.78 0.51 -16.23
CA THR A 66 -13.31 0.55 -16.38
C THR A 66 -12.62 1.23 -15.20
N ALA A 67 -13.14 2.38 -14.76
CA ALA A 67 -12.65 3.09 -13.59
C ALA A 67 -12.78 2.23 -12.33
N SER A 68 -13.90 1.51 -12.16
CA SER A 68 -14.15 0.63 -11.00
C SER A 68 -13.23 -0.59 -10.97
N ILE A 69 -13.00 -1.23 -12.11
CA ILE A 69 -12.11 -2.39 -12.24
C ILE A 69 -10.66 -1.98 -11.91
N THR A 70 -10.21 -0.85 -12.47
CA THR A 70 -8.85 -0.37 -12.23
C THR A 70 -8.67 0.09 -10.78
N SER A 71 -9.68 0.75 -10.22
CA SER A 71 -9.77 1.10 -8.80
C SER A 71 -9.65 -0.12 -7.89
N LEU A 72 -10.35 -1.21 -8.23
CA LEU A 72 -10.28 -2.47 -7.50
C LEU A 72 -8.88 -3.08 -7.53
N GLY A 73 -8.18 -3.01 -8.67
CA GLY A 73 -6.79 -3.40 -8.81
C GLY A 73 -5.83 -2.58 -7.96
N LEU A 74 -6.06 -1.27 -7.85
CA LEU A 74 -5.23 -0.37 -7.05
C LEU A 74 -5.42 -0.58 -5.53
N VAL A 75 -6.65 -0.81 -5.08
CA VAL A 75 -6.97 -1.09 -3.66
C VAL A 75 -6.29 -2.39 -3.19
N ALA A 76 -6.31 -3.42 -4.02
CA ALA A 76 -5.66 -4.70 -3.74
C ALA A 76 -4.21 -4.77 -4.26
N GLY A 77 -3.65 -3.65 -4.70
CA GLY A 77 -2.35 -3.58 -5.33
C GLY A 77 -1.24 -4.04 -4.39
N GLY A 78 -0.49 -5.07 -4.82
CA GLY A 78 0.65 -5.60 -4.09
C GLY A 78 0.33 -6.33 -2.78
N THR A 79 -0.95 -6.61 -2.48
CA THR A 79 -1.34 -7.36 -1.26
C THR A 79 -1.73 -8.80 -1.53
N ASN A 80 -1.76 -9.24 -2.79
CA ASN A 80 -2.11 -10.61 -3.20
C ASN A 80 -3.40 -11.14 -2.52
N ASN A 81 -4.44 -10.29 -2.43
CA ASN A 81 -5.68 -10.67 -1.77
C ASN A 81 -6.49 -11.65 -2.64
N SER A 82 -6.76 -12.86 -2.11
CA SER A 82 -7.45 -13.93 -2.83
C SER A 82 -8.87 -13.55 -3.26
N ARG A 83 -9.62 -12.81 -2.42
CA ARG A 83 -11.00 -12.40 -2.71
C ARG A 83 -11.08 -11.51 -3.95
N VAL A 84 -10.24 -10.48 -4.01
CA VAL A 84 -10.19 -9.55 -5.15
C VAL A 84 -9.66 -10.24 -6.39
N ALA A 85 -8.64 -11.10 -6.26
CA ALA A 85 -8.12 -11.88 -7.38
C ALA A 85 -9.19 -12.81 -8.00
N THR A 86 -10.05 -13.43 -7.18
CA THR A 86 -11.17 -14.24 -7.68
C THR A 86 -12.23 -13.39 -8.38
N SER A 87 -12.59 -12.23 -7.83
CA SER A 87 -13.53 -11.30 -8.47
C SER A 87 -13.00 -10.78 -9.82
N LEU A 88 -11.72 -10.42 -9.90
CA LEU A 88 -11.08 -10.02 -11.17
C LEU A 88 -11.02 -11.16 -12.19
N ARG A 89 -10.93 -12.43 -11.77
CA ARG A 89 -11.02 -13.58 -12.67
C ARG A 89 -12.42 -13.74 -13.25
N SER A 90 -13.48 -13.60 -12.43
CA SER A 90 -14.86 -13.64 -12.95
C SER A 90 -15.15 -12.50 -13.92
N LEU A 91 -14.63 -11.30 -13.64
CA LEU A 91 -14.76 -10.13 -14.52
C LEU A 91 -14.02 -10.33 -15.86
N ALA A 92 -12.87 -11.00 -15.86
CA ALA A 92 -12.14 -11.31 -17.09
C ALA A 92 -12.93 -12.22 -18.03
N THR A 93 -13.66 -13.19 -17.49
CA THR A 93 -14.54 -14.07 -18.28
C THR A 93 -15.74 -13.30 -18.83
N TYR A 94 -16.32 -12.41 -18.01
CA TYR A 94 -17.47 -11.59 -18.39
C TYR A 94 -17.14 -10.61 -19.54
N TYR A 95 -16.05 -9.86 -19.43
CA TYR A 95 -15.60 -8.88 -20.44
C TYR A 95 -14.71 -9.48 -21.54
N SER A 96 -14.80 -10.79 -21.79
CA SER A 96 -13.98 -11.46 -22.81
C SER A 96 -14.21 -10.96 -24.25
N LYS A 97 -15.39 -10.39 -24.52
CA LYS A 97 -15.78 -9.89 -25.85
C LYS A 97 -15.27 -8.47 -26.14
N GLU A 98 -14.95 -7.68 -25.12
CA GLU A 98 -14.61 -6.27 -25.27
C GLU A 98 -13.13 -6.03 -24.92
N PRO A 99 -12.26 -5.77 -25.90
CA PRO A 99 -10.81 -5.77 -25.69
C PRO A 99 -10.34 -4.61 -24.80
N GLY A 100 -11.04 -3.46 -24.79
CA GLY A 100 -10.70 -2.31 -23.95
C GLY A 100 -10.86 -2.60 -22.46
N LEU A 101 -12.05 -3.07 -22.06
CA LEU A 101 -12.32 -3.46 -20.67
C LEU A 101 -11.48 -4.67 -20.26
N LEU A 102 -11.24 -5.62 -21.16
CA LEU A 102 -10.36 -6.75 -20.89
C LEU A 102 -8.91 -6.31 -20.57
N PHE A 103 -8.42 -5.27 -21.25
CA PHE A 103 -7.12 -4.68 -20.93
C PHE A 103 -7.09 -4.08 -19.52
N ALA A 104 -8.14 -3.35 -19.12
CA ALA A 104 -8.27 -2.81 -17.76
C ALA A 104 -8.31 -3.91 -16.69
N VAL A 105 -9.04 -5.01 -16.94
CA VAL A 105 -9.08 -6.16 -16.01
C VAL A 105 -7.70 -6.79 -15.88
N ARG A 106 -6.96 -6.97 -16.98
CA ARG A 106 -5.59 -7.53 -16.93
C ARG A 106 -4.61 -6.60 -16.22
N LEU A 107 -4.73 -5.29 -16.44
CA LEU A 107 -3.96 -4.29 -15.69
C LEU A 107 -4.23 -4.44 -14.19
N ALA A 108 -5.50 -4.48 -13.79
CA ALA A 108 -5.90 -4.67 -12.39
C ALA A 108 -5.34 -5.98 -11.79
N GLN A 109 -5.41 -7.10 -12.52
CA GLN A 109 -4.83 -8.37 -12.09
C GLN A 109 -3.31 -8.27 -11.90
N GLY A 110 -2.61 -7.60 -12.81
CA GLY A 110 -1.17 -7.32 -12.70
C GLY A 110 -0.84 -6.51 -11.45
N LEU A 111 -1.63 -5.48 -11.14
CA LEU A 111 -1.46 -4.68 -9.92
C LEU A 111 -1.67 -5.52 -8.65
N THR A 112 -2.67 -6.40 -8.60
CA THR A 112 -2.93 -7.23 -7.40
C THR A 112 -1.81 -8.20 -7.07
N HIS A 113 -1.12 -8.71 -8.08
CA HIS A 113 0.01 -9.64 -7.94
C HIS A 113 1.37 -8.94 -8.12
N ALA A 114 1.41 -7.61 -8.09
CA ALA A 114 2.64 -6.83 -8.26
C ALA A 114 3.71 -7.27 -7.26
N GLY A 115 4.91 -7.58 -7.78
CA GLY A 115 6.02 -8.07 -6.96
C GLY A 115 5.71 -9.35 -6.18
N LYS A 116 4.75 -10.19 -6.60
CA LYS A 116 4.25 -11.36 -5.86
C LYS A 116 3.69 -11.03 -4.46
N GLY A 117 3.31 -9.78 -4.23
CA GLY A 117 2.89 -9.28 -2.92
C GLY A 117 3.99 -8.60 -2.11
N LEU A 118 5.22 -8.53 -2.64
CA LEU A 118 6.37 -7.88 -1.97
C LEU A 118 6.37 -6.36 -2.10
N VAL A 119 5.49 -5.79 -2.91
CA VAL A 119 5.41 -4.35 -3.20
C VAL A 119 4.14 -3.78 -2.58
N THR A 120 4.18 -2.53 -2.15
CA THR A 120 2.99 -1.74 -1.78
C THR A 120 2.93 -0.46 -2.61
N PHE A 121 1.72 0.02 -2.86
CA PHE A 121 1.43 1.33 -3.46
C PHE A 121 0.93 2.33 -2.42
N SER A 122 0.94 1.99 -1.12
CA SER A 122 0.45 2.88 -0.07
C SER A 122 1.31 4.16 0.02
N PRO A 123 0.71 5.37 0.00
CA PRO A 123 1.47 6.62 0.11
C PRO A 123 2.08 6.82 1.50
N TYR A 124 1.48 6.19 2.52
CA TYR A 124 1.98 6.20 3.89
C TYR A 124 3.08 5.16 4.11
N HIS A 125 4.03 5.55 4.97
CA HIS A 125 4.98 4.62 5.55
C HIS A 125 4.25 3.56 6.41
N PRO A 126 4.81 2.34 6.64
CA PRO A 126 4.19 1.32 7.48
C PRO A 126 3.74 1.79 8.86
N ASP A 127 4.42 2.80 9.44
CA ASP A 127 4.05 3.42 10.72
C ASP A 127 2.88 4.43 10.62
N ARG A 128 2.30 4.63 9.42
CA ARG A 128 1.19 5.54 9.08
C ARG A 128 1.37 7.01 9.48
N THR A 129 2.50 7.41 10.03
CA THR A 129 2.79 8.76 10.53
C THR A 129 3.26 9.74 9.45
N VAL A 130 3.89 9.26 8.38
CA VAL A 130 4.48 10.11 7.33
C VAL A 130 3.97 9.72 5.95
N CYS A 131 3.48 10.71 5.20
CA CYS A 131 3.09 10.58 3.80
C CYS A 131 4.29 10.89 2.89
N HIS A 132 4.55 10.03 1.90
CA HIS A 132 5.57 10.28 0.90
C HIS A 132 4.98 11.09 -0.28
N PRO A 133 5.45 12.33 -0.52
CA PRO A 133 4.83 13.21 -1.52
C PRO A 133 4.94 12.67 -2.95
N VAL A 134 6.04 11.98 -3.29
CA VAL A 134 6.24 11.42 -4.64
C VAL A 134 5.24 10.31 -4.96
N VAL A 135 4.94 9.44 -3.98
CA VAL A 135 4.01 8.32 -4.19
C VAL A 135 2.59 8.85 -4.31
N LEU A 136 2.23 9.84 -3.48
CA LEU A 136 0.95 10.51 -3.57
C LEU A 136 0.77 11.22 -4.93
N ALA A 137 1.78 11.96 -5.38
CA ALA A 137 1.76 12.62 -6.69
C ALA A 137 1.60 11.60 -7.83
N GLY A 138 2.33 10.48 -7.78
CA GLY A 138 2.23 9.40 -8.77
C GLY A 138 0.82 8.77 -8.84
N ILE A 139 0.20 8.50 -7.68
CA ILE A 139 -1.17 7.98 -7.62
C ILE A 139 -2.16 9.01 -8.17
N VAL A 140 -2.03 10.29 -7.81
CA VAL A 140 -2.92 11.35 -8.29
C VAL A 140 -2.80 11.51 -9.80
N SER A 141 -1.59 11.50 -10.36
CA SER A 141 -1.41 11.52 -11.81
C SER A 141 -2.02 10.28 -12.49
N LEU A 142 -1.91 9.10 -11.87
CA LEU A 142 -2.54 7.89 -12.39
C LEU A 142 -4.07 8.04 -12.41
N MET A 143 -4.68 8.58 -11.35
CA MET A 143 -6.13 8.81 -11.32
C MET A 143 -6.59 9.75 -12.44
N HIS A 144 -5.82 10.80 -12.75
CA HIS A 144 -6.15 11.71 -13.86
C HIS A 144 -6.04 11.02 -15.23
N ILE A 145 -5.05 10.15 -15.41
CA ILE A 145 -4.92 9.34 -16.64
C ILE A 145 -6.10 8.37 -16.79
N LEU A 146 -6.61 7.81 -15.69
CA LEU A 146 -7.72 6.85 -15.71
C LEU A 146 -9.10 7.49 -15.97
N LEU A 147 -9.24 8.81 -15.88
CA LEU A 147 -10.49 9.50 -16.23
C LEU A 147 -10.79 9.45 -17.73
N ASP A 148 -9.76 9.39 -18.57
CA ASP A 148 -9.88 9.28 -20.04
C ASP A 148 -9.14 8.03 -20.53
N PHE A 149 -9.58 6.87 -20.03
CA PHE A 149 -8.90 5.60 -20.29
C PHE A 149 -8.88 5.24 -21.78
N ASP A 150 -9.99 5.41 -22.48
CA ASP A 150 -10.13 4.99 -23.87
C ASP A 150 -9.24 5.79 -24.81
N SER A 151 -9.14 7.12 -24.61
CA SER A 151 -8.36 7.98 -25.49
C SER A 151 -6.86 7.97 -25.16
N LEU A 152 -6.49 8.02 -23.87
CA LEU A 152 -5.09 8.08 -23.46
C LEU A 152 -4.43 6.70 -23.48
N VAL A 153 -5.04 5.74 -22.78
CA VAL A 153 -4.41 4.45 -22.48
C VAL A 153 -4.58 3.47 -23.62
N LEU A 154 -5.77 3.38 -24.22
CA LEU A 154 -6.02 2.52 -25.38
C LEU A 154 -5.55 3.13 -26.71
N GLY A 155 -5.28 4.44 -26.72
CA GLY A 155 -4.88 5.21 -27.89
C GLY A 155 -3.36 5.31 -28.08
N LYS A 156 -2.82 6.53 -28.05
CA LYS A 156 -1.41 6.80 -28.43
C LYS A 156 -0.43 6.77 -27.26
N HIS A 157 -0.92 6.94 -26.02
CA HIS A 157 -0.08 7.27 -24.86
C HIS A 157 -0.04 6.15 -23.81
N HIS A 158 0.16 4.90 -24.25
CA HIS A 158 0.31 3.73 -23.37
C HIS A 158 1.43 3.89 -22.31
N TYR A 159 2.48 4.66 -22.62
CA TYR A 159 3.62 4.85 -21.73
C TYR A 159 3.27 5.64 -20.46
N LEU A 160 2.12 6.34 -20.42
CA LEU A 160 1.70 7.08 -19.23
C LEU A 160 1.40 6.17 -18.04
N LEU A 161 1.14 4.87 -18.28
CA LEU A 161 1.03 3.87 -17.21
C LEU A 161 2.35 3.67 -16.45
N PHE A 162 3.52 4.01 -17.02
CA PHE A 162 4.81 3.89 -16.33
C PHE A 162 4.96 4.84 -15.14
N VAL A 163 4.09 5.85 -15.00
CA VAL A 163 4.04 6.67 -13.79
C VAL A 163 3.77 5.83 -12.53
N LEU A 164 3.16 4.65 -12.69
CA LEU A 164 3.01 3.67 -11.61
C LEU A 164 4.36 3.22 -11.02
N ALA A 165 5.44 3.21 -11.80
CA ALA A 165 6.76 2.80 -11.31
C ALA A 165 7.25 3.68 -10.13
N CYS A 166 6.92 4.98 -10.14
CA CYS A 166 7.26 5.91 -9.05
C CYS A 166 6.50 5.65 -7.75
N THR A 167 5.45 4.82 -7.80
CA THR A 167 4.58 4.51 -6.64
C THR A 167 4.94 3.19 -5.96
N ILE A 168 5.83 2.39 -6.57
CA ILE A 168 6.25 1.07 -6.09
C ILE A 168 7.19 1.22 -4.89
N ARG A 169 6.85 0.61 -3.75
CA ARG A 169 7.74 0.49 -2.59
C ARG A 169 7.83 -0.96 -2.09
N PRO A 170 9.02 -1.47 -1.73
CA PRO A 170 9.12 -2.80 -1.13
C PRO A 170 8.52 -2.83 0.29
N ARG A 171 7.89 -3.95 0.62
CA ARG A 171 7.17 -4.20 1.87
C ARG A 171 7.93 -5.14 2.83
N MET A 172 9.00 -5.74 2.34
CA MET A 172 9.81 -6.69 3.09
C MET A 172 10.68 -5.97 4.12
N LEU A 173 10.63 -6.44 5.37
CA LEU A 173 11.55 -6.01 6.41
C LEU A 173 12.84 -6.84 6.30
N VAL A 174 13.94 -6.18 5.98
CA VAL A 174 15.28 -6.77 5.92
C VAL A 174 16.18 -6.02 6.88
N THR A 175 16.90 -6.77 7.72
CA THR A 175 17.98 -6.26 8.57
C THR A 175 19.31 -6.48 7.85
N LEU A 176 20.09 -5.40 7.73
CA LEU A 176 21.39 -5.40 7.07
C LEU A 176 22.48 -5.07 8.08
N ASP A 177 23.63 -5.69 7.92
CA ASP A 177 24.87 -5.40 8.65
C ASP A 177 25.61 -4.16 8.08
N GLU A 178 26.66 -3.68 8.74
CA GLU A 178 27.52 -2.58 8.26
C GLU A 178 28.09 -2.86 6.86
N ASP A 179 28.31 -4.14 6.53
CA ASP A 179 28.79 -4.63 5.23
C ASP A 179 27.66 -4.90 4.20
N LEU A 180 26.44 -4.42 4.45
CA LEU A 180 25.24 -4.63 3.61
C LEU A 180 24.85 -6.11 3.40
N LYS A 181 25.30 -7.01 4.30
CA LYS A 181 24.89 -8.42 4.29
C LYS A 181 23.59 -8.59 5.09
N PRO A 182 22.66 -9.47 4.65
CA PRO A 182 21.44 -9.74 5.40
C PRO A 182 21.78 -10.48 6.70
N LEU A 183 21.42 -9.88 7.84
CA LEU A 183 21.58 -10.50 9.16
C LEU A 183 20.23 -11.06 9.61
N PRO A 184 20.09 -12.36 9.91
CA PRO A 184 18.85 -12.93 10.43
C PRO A 184 18.66 -12.50 11.89
N VAL A 185 17.76 -11.56 12.12
CA VAL A 185 17.38 -11.05 13.44
C VAL A 185 15.96 -11.49 13.76
N SER A 186 15.69 -11.83 15.02
CA SER A 186 14.35 -12.17 15.49
C SER A 186 13.50 -10.92 15.67
N VAL A 187 12.34 -10.92 15.01
CA VAL A 187 11.38 -9.81 14.96
C VAL A 187 10.02 -10.32 15.43
N ARG A 188 9.37 -9.57 16.31
CA ARG A 188 7.98 -9.78 16.71
C ARG A 188 7.09 -9.02 15.74
N VAL A 189 6.25 -9.74 15.01
CA VAL A 189 5.26 -9.15 14.10
C VAL A 189 3.88 -9.35 14.70
N GLY A 190 3.07 -8.30 14.72
CA GLY A 190 1.68 -8.39 15.13
C GLY A 190 0.88 -7.17 14.70
N VAL A 191 -0.36 -7.07 15.16
CA VAL A 191 -1.28 -5.99 14.75
C VAL A 191 -0.87 -4.69 15.43
N ALA A 192 -0.75 -3.63 14.64
CA ALA A 192 -0.44 -2.29 15.13
C ALA A 192 -1.57 -1.77 16.02
N VAL A 193 -1.24 -1.28 17.20
CA VAL A 193 -2.19 -0.64 18.13
C VAL A 193 -1.75 0.78 18.39
N ASP A 194 -2.73 1.69 18.39
CA ASP A 194 -2.48 3.07 18.73
C ASP A 194 -2.17 3.18 20.23
N THR A 195 -1.01 3.74 20.56
CA THR A 195 -0.49 3.81 21.93
C THR A 195 -0.84 5.13 22.61
N VAL A 196 -1.51 6.05 21.90
CA VAL A 196 -1.94 7.33 22.46
C VAL A 196 -2.93 7.09 23.61
N GLY A 197 -2.57 7.55 24.81
CA GLY A 197 -3.42 7.47 26.01
C GLY A 197 -3.16 6.28 26.95
N GLN A 198 -2.23 5.38 26.63
CA GLN A 198 -1.83 4.29 27.54
C GLN A 198 -0.76 4.75 28.54
N ALA A 199 -0.99 4.50 29.84
CA ALA A 199 -0.01 4.79 30.89
C ALA A 199 1.09 3.72 30.95
N GLY A 200 2.36 4.14 31.00
CA GLY A 200 3.53 3.25 31.15
C GLY A 200 4.45 3.22 29.93
N ARG A 201 5.05 2.05 29.65
CA ARG A 201 5.76 1.75 28.39
C ARG A 201 4.82 0.93 27.48
N PRO A 202 3.91 1.57 26.74
CA PRO A 202 2.95 0.86 25.91
C PRO A 202 3.68 0.15 24.77
N LYS A 203 3.32 -1.11 24.52
CA LYS A 203 3.78 -1.85 23.35
C LYS A 203 2.96 -1.42 22.14
N THR A 204 3.60 -1.23 21.00
CA THR A 204 2.91 -0.79 19.78
C THR A 204 2.24 -1.95 19.02
N ILE A 205 2.41 -3.18 19.50
CA ILE A 205 1.95 -4.41 18.87
C ILE A 205 1.06 -5.23 19.82
N THR A 206 -0.02 -5.79 19.28
CA THR A 206 -0.82 -6.85 19.92
C THR A 206 -0.78 -8.15 19.11
N GLY A 207 -0.92 -9.30 19.79
CA GLY A 207 -0.96 -10.62 19.15
C GLY A 207 0.30 -10.95 18.35
N PHE A 208 1.48 -10.89 18.99
CA PHE A 208 2.75 -11.04 18.28
C PHE A 208 3.12 -12.50 18.02
N GLN A 209 3.69 -12.74 16.83
CA GLN A 209 4.42 -13.95 16.49
C GLN A 209 5.88 -13.58 16.22
N THR A 210 6.81 -14.35 16.77
CA THR A 210 8.24 -14.16 16.52
C THR A 210 8.61 -14.84 15.19
N HIS A 211 9.12 -14.05 14.27
CA HIS A 211 9.66 -14.48 12.98
C HIS A 211 11.14 -14.10 12.90
N THR A 212 11.88 -14.71 11.98
CA THR A 212 13.27 -14.32 11.68
C THR A 212 13.30 -13.56 10.36
N THR A 213 14.04 -12.46 10.27
CA THR A 213 14.17 -11.71 9.01
C THR A 213 14.79 -12.56 7.89
N PRO A 214 14.36 -12.38 6.63
CA PRO A 214 13.42 -11.38 6.12
C PRO A 214 11.94 -11.76 6.31
N VAL A 215 11.12 -10.79 6.73
CA VAL A 215 9.67 -10.98 6.94
C VAL A 215 8.88 -10.03 6.07
N LEU A 216 7.80 -10.53 5.48
CA LEU A 216 6.80 -9.72 4.80
C LEU A 216 5.75 -9.26 5.81
N LEU A 217 5.61 -7.96 5.98
CA LEU A 217 4.58 -7.38 6.86
C LEU A 217 3.25 -7.34 6.12
N ALA A 218 2.15 -7.81 6.70
CA ALA A 218 0.81 -7.63 6.15
C ALA A 218 0.23 -6.24 6.47
N ALA A 219 -1.01 -5.97 6.03
CA ALA A 219 -1.57 -4.60 6.07
C ALA A 219 -2.05 -4.33 7.48
N GLY A 220 -1.54 -3.28 8.12
CA GLY A 220 -1.81 -3.02 9.54
C GLY A 220 -0.98 -3.86 10.51
N GLU A 221 -0.04 -4.67 10.00
CA GLU A 221 0.96 -5.31 10.85
C GLU A 221 2.15 -4.39 11.09
N ARG A 222 2.69 -4.48 12.30
CA ARG A 222 3.89 -3.78 12.74
C ARG A 222 4.91 -4.80 13.24
N ALA A 223 6.18 -4.49 13.03
CA ALA A 223 7.31 -5.26 13.50
C ALA A 223 8.06 -4.50 14.60
N GLU A 224 8.39 -5.20 15.68
CA GLU A 224 9.31 -4.76 16.72
C GLU A 224 10.44 -5.78 16.85
N LEU A 225 11.67 -5.35 17.13
CA LEU A 225 12.77 -6.26 17.40
C LEU A 225 12.50 -7.05 18.70
N ALA A 226 12.80 -8.34 18.71
CA ALA A 226 12.54 -9.20 19.88
C ALA A 226 13.53 -8.95 21.02
N THR A 227 14.74 -8.47 20.69
CA THR A 227 15.86 -8.26 21.61
C THR A 227 16.53 -6.92 21.28
N ASP A 228 16.79 -6.08 22.29
CA ASP A 228 17.55 -4.83 22.13
C ASP A 228 19.06 -5.11 21.88
N ASP A 229 19.54 -6.31 22.24
CA ASP A 229 20.95 -6.73 22.19
C ASP A 229 21.50 -6.96 20.78
N ALA A 230 20.65 -7.12 19.75
CA ALA A 230 21.11 -7.30 18.36
C ALA A 230 21.83 -6.06 17.82
N LEU A 231 21.62 -4.88 18.44
CA LEU A 231 22.36 -3.66 18.15
C LEU A 231 23.77 -3.66 18.78
N ASP A 232 24.02 -4.48 19.80
CA ASP A 232 25.30 -4.56 20.52
C ASP A 232 26.23 -5.64 19.96
N GLU A 233 25.74 -6.63 19.20
CA GLU A 233 26.61 -7.60 18.53
C GLU A 233 27.47 -6.97 17.43
N GLY A 234 27.00 -5.90 16.78
CA GLY A 234 27.82 -5.06 15.88
C GLY A 234 28.91 -4.27 16.62
N LYS A 235 28.76 -4.03 17.94
CA LYS A 235 29.84 -3.45 18.76
C LYS A 235 30.87 -4.49 19.19
N LYS A 236 30.47 -5.76 19.37
CA LYS A 236 31.38 -6.82 19.86
C LYS A 236 32.40 -7.28 18.82
N THR A 237 32.21 -7.00 17.54
CA THR A 237 33.20 -7.30 16.49
C THR A 237 34.29 -6.23 16.33
N LYS A 238 34.24 -5.11 17.08
CA LYS A 238 35.34 -4.13 17.16
C LYS A 238 35.88 -3.99 18.59
N LYS A 239 36.87 -4.82 18.93
CA LYS A 239 38.20 -4.46 19.49
C LYS A 239 38.90 -5.68 20.11
N PRO A 240 40.21 -5.85 19.83
CA PRO A 240 41.16 -5.90 20.93
C PRO A 240 42.03 -4.64 20.87
N GLY A 241 41.77 -3.72 21.80
CA GLY A 241 42.63 -2.57 22.07
C GLY A 241 42.25 -1.27 21.37
N GLY A 242 41.94 -0.24 22.18
CA GLY A 242 42.01 1.16 21.77
C GLY A 242 40.79 1.99 22.18
N LYS A 243 40.83 2.55 23.40
CA LYS A 243 40.03 3.66 23.99
C LYS A 243 38.64 3.98 23.40
N ASP A 244 37.66 3.97 24.29
CA ASP A 244 36.26 4.27 24.01
C ASP A 244 36.00 5.77 24.17
N ASP A 245 35.65 6.43 23.07
CA ASP A 245 34.88 7.68 23.11
C ASP A 245 33.40 7.33 22.93
N PRO A 246 32.49 7.77 23.83
CA PRO A 246 31.09 7.40 23.76
C PRO A 246 30.39 8.14 22.62
N ILE A 247 30.02 7.43 21.55
CA ILE A 247 29.16 7.96 20.50
C ILE A 247 27.75 8.12 21.07
N SER A 248 27.25 9.36 21.04
CA SER A 248 25.96 9.78 21.61
C SER A 248 24.77 8.99 21.05
N PRO A 249 23.73 8.70 21.86
CA PRO A 249 22.54 7.91 21.46
C PRO A 249 21.71 8.50 20.31
N SER A 250 21.99 9.74 19.90
CA SER A 250 21.25 10.48 18.88
C SER A 250 21.58 10.10 17.43
N GLN A 251 22.65 9.35 17.18
CA GLN A 251 23.04 8.96 15.81
C GLN A 251 22.58 7.56 15.38
N ILE A 252 22.21 6.68 16.33
CA ILE A 252 21.89 5.27 16.06
C ILE A 252 20.43 5.07 15.61
N GLY A 253 19.54 6.03 15.92
CA GLY A 253 18.16 6.05 15.41
C GLY A 253 18.01 6.29 13.90
N ARG A 254 19.11 6.42 13.15
CA ARG A 254 19.08 6.47 11.68
C ARG A 254 19.14 5.09 11.00
N ILE A 255 19.48 4.02 11.73
CA ILE A 255 19.68 2.68 11.15
C ILE A 255 18.34 1.97 10.87
N THR A 256 17.23 2.47 11.42
CA THR A 256 15.86 2.01 11.10
C THR A 256 15.15 2.83 10.01
N LYS A 257 15.82 3.81 9.38
CA LYS A 257 15.29 4.38 8.14
C LYS A 257 15.62 3.43 7.00
N PRO A 258 14.63 2.79 6.35
CA PRO A 258 14.89 2.21 5.04
C PRO A 258 15.41 3.33 4.14
N LEU A 259 16.51 3.06 3.45
CA LEU A 259 17.23 3.96 2.56
C LEU A 259 16.25 4.85 1.77
N SER A 260 16.10 6.09 2.23
CA SER A 260 15.40 7.17 1.55
C SER A 260 16.47 8.11 0.99
N HIS A 261 17.21 7.57 0.03
CA HIS A 261 17.97 8.33 -0.95
C HIS A 261 17.99 7.46 -2.20
N TRP A 262 16.86 7.45 -2.90
CA TRP A 262 16.68 7.51 -4.36
C TRP A 262 15.20 7.82 -4.62
#